data_AF-A0A819IRX2-F1
#
_entry.id   AF-A0A819IRX2-F1
#
_cell.length_a   1.000
_cell.length_b   1.000
_cell.length_c   1.000
_cell.angle_alpha   90.00
_cell.angle_beta   90.00
_cell.angle_gamma   90.00
#
_symmetry.space_group_name_H-M   'P 1'
#
loop_
_entity.id
_entity.type
_entity.pdbx_description
1 polymer ?
#
loop_
_entity_poly.entity_id
_entity_poly.type
_entity_poly.pdbx_seq_one_letter_code
_entity_poly.pdbx_strand_id
1 'polypeptide(L)'
;MNRKTKLILGRQDDEIFIPSTNPSTQDDIKQLEERFHMQLYKEFALENGLCPKRRQIYDDLFDELIRITKIHCYERGHLLKRIKNEYQQWMNTYEELYSSSMGYAIRQYLYK
;
A
#
# COMPACT_ATOMS: atom_id res chain seq x y z
N MET A 1 -5.76 11.91 15.97
CA MET A 1 -4.64 11.37 15.16
C MET A 1 -4.83 9.87 15.04
N ASN A 2 -5.42 9.41 13.93
CA ASN A 2 -5.73 7.99 13.75
C ASN A 2 -4.43 7.18 13.70
N ARG A 3 -4.21 6.36 14.73
CA ARG A 3 -3.17 5.32 14.76
C ARG A 3 -3.52 4.32 13.66
N LYS A 4 -3.00 4.51 12.45
CA LYS A 4 -3.10 3.50 11.41
C LYS A 4 -2.30 2.29 11.87
N THR A 5 -2.98 1.27 12.37
CA THR A 5 -2.43 -0.08 12.48
C THR A 5 -2.02 -0.50 11.08
N LYS A 6 -0.72 -0.36 10.77
CA LYS A 6 -0.17 -0.88 9.52
C LYS A 6 -0.32 -2.39 9.50
N LEU A 7 -0.60 -2.91 8.33
CA LEU A 7 -0.75 -4.35 8.09
C LEU A 7 0.65 -4.98 8.02
N ILE A 8 1.20 -5.40 9.18
CA ILE A 8 2.57 -5.90 9.30
C ILE A 8 2.62 -7.14 10.21
N LEU A 9 3.51 -8.11 9.91
CA LEU A 9 3.83 -9.26 10.77
C LEU A 9 5.03 -8.92 11.68
N GLY A 10 4.86 -9.05 13.00
CA GLY A 10 5.85 -8.59 13.97
C GLY A 10 5.24 -8.29 15.34
N ARG A 11 6.08 -7.87 16.30
CA ARG A 11 5.63 -7.43 17.63
C ARG A 11 5.10 -6.00 17.56
N GLN A 12 3.98 -5.78 18.22
CA GLN A 12 3.43 -4.45 18.48
C GLN A 12 3.91 -4.04 19.88
N ASP A 13 5.02 -3.32 19.94
CA ASP A 13 5.39 -2.55 21.13
C ASP A 13 4.85 -1.13 20.94
N ASP A 14 4.30 -0.54 22.01
CA ASP A 14 3.23 0.49 22.04
C ASP A 14 3.33 1.75 21.14
N GLU A 15 4.41 1.96 20.39
CA GLU A 15 4.52 3.05 19.40
C GLU A 15 5.28 2.69 18.11
N ILE A 16 6.00 1.56 18.06
CA ILE A 16 6.87 1.19 16.94
C ILE A 16 6.56 -0.24 16.50
N PHE A 17 6.10 -0.38 15.25
CA PHE A 17 5.98 -1.69 14.65
C PHE A 17 7.37 -2.18 14.22
N ILE A 18 7.88 -3.24 14.87
CA ILE A 18 9.14 -3.87 14.48
C ILE A 18 8.83 -5.04 13.54
N PRO A 19 9.16 -4.94 12.24
CA PRO A 19 8.93 -6.01 11.28
C PRO A 19 9.71 -7.27 11.66
N SER A 20 9.08 -8.44 11.54
CA SER A 20 9.75 -9.72 11.80
C SER A 20 10.94 -9.92 10.87
N THR A 21 12.07 -10.38 11.42
CA THR A 21 13.25 -10.81 10.67
C THR A 21 13.28 -12.31 10.42
N ASN A 22 12.34 -13.05 11.01
CA ASN A 22 12.25 -14.49 10.85
C ASN A 22 11.53 -14.85 9.54
N PRO A 23 11.91 -15.96 8.89
CA PRO A 23 11.15 -16.51 7.77
C PRO A 23 9.68 -16.72 8.17
N SER A 24 8.77 -16.34 7.28
CA SER A 24 7.33 -16.48 7.55
C SER A 24 6.86 -17.92 7.31
N THR A 25 5.94 -18.36 8.16
CA THR A 25 5.27 -19.66 8.08
C THR A 25 3.95 -19.56 7.32
N GLN A 26 3.35 -20.70 6.98
CA GLN A 26 2.04 -20.73 6.33
C GLN A 26 0.93 -20.12 7.21
N ASP A 27 1.03 -20.27 8.53
CA ASP A 27 0.07 -19.69 9.47
C ASP A 27 0.22 -18.16 9.57
N ASP A 28 1.46 -17.64 9.47
CA ASP A 28 1.68 -16.19 9.40
C ASP A 28 1.01 -15.58 8.16
N ILE A 29 1.04 -16.28 7.02
CA ILE A 29 0.41 -15.84 5.78
C ILE A 29 -1.11 -15.83 5.92
N LYS A 30 -1.71 -16.87 6.53
CA LYS A 30 -3.15 -16.89 6.81
C LYS A 30 -3.58 -15.74 7.72
N GLN A 31 -2.83 -15.50 8.80
CA GLN A 31 -3.10 -14.37 9.70
C GLN A 31 -2.99 -13.02 8.97
N LEU A 32 -2.04 -12.89 8.04
CA LEU A 32 -1.89 -11.69 7.22
C LEU A 32 -3.12 -11.45 6.34
N GLU A 33 -3.61 -12.50 5.67
CA GLU A 33 -4.81 -12.48 4.84
C GLU A 33 -6.05 -12.12 5.65
N GLU A 34 -6.26 -12.73 6.81
CA GLU A 34 -7.38 -12.40 7.70
C GLU A 34 -7.35 -10.94 8.15
N ARG A 35 -6.17 -10.43 8.56
CA ARG A 35 -5.99 -9.03 8.95
C ARG A 35 -6.27 -8.08 7.80
N PHE A 36 -5.86 -8.44 6.58
CA PHE A 36 -6.14 -7.68 5.37
C PHE A 36 -7.64 -7.53 5.11
N HIS A 37 -8.38 -8.64 5.11
CA HIS A 37 -9.82 -8.60 4.90
C HIS A 37 -10.54 -7.84 6.01
N MET A 38 -10.16 -8.05 7.27
CA MET A 38 -10.70 -7.29 8.39
C MET A 38 -10.48 -5.78 8.24
N GLN A 39 -9.30 -5.36 7.77
CA GLN A 39 -8.98 -3.94 7.61
C GLN A 39 -9.77 -3.30 6.46
N LEU A 40 -9.91 -4.00 5.33
CA LEU A 40 -10.77 -3.54 4.23
C LEU A 40 -12.21 -3.33 4.68
N TYR A 41 -12.75 -4.28 5.45
CA TYR A 41 -14.10 -4.20 6.01
C TYR A 41 -14.24 -3.03 7.00
N LYS A 42 -13.33 -2.93 7.98
CA LYS A 42 -13.34 -1.88 9.01
C LYS A 42 -13.25 -0.47 8.43
N GLU A 43 -12.46 -0.30 7.37
CA GLU A 43 -12.27 1.00 6.72
C GLU A 43 -13.39 1.34 5.72
N PHE A 44 -14.36 0.43 5.51
CA PHE A 44 -15.40 0.56 4.49
C PHE A 44 -14.79 0.86 3.10
N ALA A 45 -13.74 0.11 2.76
CA ALA A 45 -13.07 0.26 1.47
C ALA A 45 -14.00 -0.15 0.33
N LEU A 46 -14.09 0.66 -0.73
CA LEU A 46 -14.89 0.34 -1.90
C LEU A 46 -14.27 -0.83 -2.67
N GLU A 47 -15.10 -1.77 -3.08
CA GLU A 47 -14.70 -2.91 -3.91
C GLU A 47 -14.33 -2.48 -5.34
N ASN A 48 -14.96 -1.42 -5.84
CA ASN A 48 -14.80 -0.94 -7.23
C ASN A 48 -14.48 0.55 -7.28
N GLY A 49 -13.84 0.98 -8.36
CA GLY A 49 -13.45 2.37 -8.58
C GLY A 49 -12.23 2.84 -7.76
N LEU A 50 -11.97 4.14 -7.80
CA LEU A 50 -10.87 4.78 -7.07
C LEU A 50 -11.21 4.84 -5.58
N CYS A 51 -10.40 4.17 -4.76
CA CYS A 51 -10.58 4.14 -3.31
C CYS A 51 -9.24 4.34 -2.58
N PRO A 52 -8.99 5.52 -1.98
CA PRO A 52 -7.74 5.81 -1.29
C PRO A 52 -7.48 4.89 -0.10
N LYS A 53 -8.54 4.50 0.64
CA LYS A 53 -8.42 3.59 1.78
C LYS A 53 -7.97 2.21 1.34
N ARG A 54 -8.61 1.66 0.30
CA ARG A 54 -8.20 0.40 -0.32
C ARG A 54 -6.74 0.49 -0.77
N ARG A 55 -6.39 1.56 -1.51
CA ARG A 55 -5.02 1.76 -1.99
C ARG A 55 -3.99 1.68 -0.86
N GLN A 56 -4.24 2.36 0.25
CA GLN A 56 -3.36 2.35 1.42
C GLN A 56 -3.21 0.95 2.03
N ILE A 57 -4.30 0.20 2.18
CA ILE A 57 -4.27 -1.16 2.74
C ILE A 57 -3.48 -2.12 1.82
N TYR A 58 -3.65 -2.00 0.51
CA TYR A 58 -2.85 -2.76 -0.46
C TYR A 58 -1.38 -2.33 -0.44
N ASP A 59 -1.07 -1.04 -0.32
CA ASP A 59 0.29 -0.56 -0.24
C ASP A 59 1.03 -1.15 0.98
N ASP A 60 0.36 -1.19 2.15
CA ASP A 60 0.86 -1.84 3.36
C ASP A 60 1.06 -3.36 3.15
N LEU A 61 0.08 -4.06 2.56
CA LEU A 61 0.20 -5.49 2.25
C LEU A 61 1.37 -5.77 1.30
N PHE A 62 1.56 -4.95 0.26
CA PHE A 62 2.67 -5.11 -0.68
C PHE A 62 4.03 -4.92 0.00
N ASP A 63 4.16 -3.97 0.93
CA ASP A 63 5.39 -3.81 1.70
C ASP A 63 5.71 -5.08 2.50
N GLU A 64 4.70 -5.72 3.08
CA GLU A 64 4.89 -6.98 3.80
C GLU A 64 5.23 -8.15 2.91
N LEU A 65 4.56 -8.31 1.77
CA LEU A 65 4.92 -9.36 0.82
C LEU A 65 6.35 -9.20 0.30
N ILE A 66 6.77 -7.95 0.05
CA ILE A 66 8.16 -7.64 -0.31
C ILE A 66 9.10 -7.99 0.85
N ARG A 67 8.75 -7.65 2.10
CA ARG A 67 9.55 -8.02 3.28
C ARG A 67 9.72 -9.55 3.39
N ILE A 68 8.62 -10.30 3.35
CA ILE A 68 8.61 -11.78 3.40
C ILE A 68 9.52 -12.32 2.29
N THR A 69 9.32 -11.86 1.06
CA THR A 69 10.11 -12.31 -0.09
C THR A 69 11.59 -11.97 0.07
N LYS A 70 11.92 -10.79 0.61
CA LYS A 70 13.29 -10.34 0.84
C LYS A 70 14.02 -11.18 1.90
N ILE A 71 13.31 -11.66 2.92
CA ILE A 71 13.88 -12.57 3.92
C ILE A 71 14.22 -13.92 3.29
N HIS A 72 13.36 -14.42 2.38
CA HIS A 72 13.62 -15.67 1.67
C HIS A 72 14.73 -15.54 0.61
N CYS A 73 14.68 -14.48 -0.21
CA CYS A 73 15.69 -14.17 -1.22
C CYS A 73 15.77 -12.66 -1.39
N TYR A 74 16.92 -12.11 -0.99
CA TYR A 74 17.16 -10.67 -0.96
C TYR A 74 16.99 -10.03 -2.33
N GLU A 75 17.55 -10.65 -3.37
CA GLU A 75 17.58 -10.14 -4.74
C GLU A 75 16.17 -10.02 -5.31
N ARG A 76 15.32 -11.04 -5.07
CA ARG A 76 13.92 -11.03 -5.49
C ARG A 76 13.13 -9.95 -4.76
N GLY A 77 13.29 -9.86 -3.44
CA GLY A 77 12.66 -8.80 -2.65
C GLY A 77 13.11 -7.39 -3.08
N HIS A 78 14.39 -7.23 -3.38
CA HIS A 78 14.95 -5.96 -3.87
C HIS A 78 14.39 -5.58 -5.24
N LEU A 79 14.27 -6.54 -6.17
CA LEU A 79 13.65 -6.33 -7.48
C LEU A 79 12.19 -5.90 -7.34
N LEU A 80 11.39 -6.59 -6.51
CA LEU A 80 10.00 -6.24 -6.27
C LEU A 80 9.85 -4.83 -5.68
N LYS A 81 10.75 -4.43 -4.79
CA LYS A 81 10.79 -3.05 -4.26
C LYS A 81 11.04 -2.01 -5.37
N ARG A 82 11.95 -2.28 -6.30
CA ARG A 82 12.19 -1.37 -7.44
C ARG A 82 10.95 -1.24 -8.32
N ILE A 83 10.30 -2.36 -8.64
CA ILE A 83 9.06 -2.37 -9.44
C ILE A 83 7.96 -1.56 -8.72
N LYS A 84 7.78 -1.75 -7.41
CA LYS A 84 6.80 -0.98 -6.63
C LYS A 84 7.10 0.52 -6.69
N ASN A 85 8.36 0.93 -6.55
CA ASN A 85 8.75 2.33 -6.61
C ASN A 85 8.47 2.95 -7.98
N GLU A 86 8.78 2.22 -9.06
CA GLU A 86 8.51 2.68 -10.43
C GLU A 86 7.01 2.83 -10.69
N TYR A 87 6.20 1.87 -10.25
CA TYR A 87 4.74 1.96 -10.32
C TYR A 87 4.19 3.18 -9.55
N GLN A 88 4.72 3.45 -8.36
CA GLN A 88 4.33 4.63 -7.56
C GLN A 88 4.70 5.93 -8.28
N GLN A 89 5.88 5.99 -8.91
CA GLN A 89 6.27 7.14 -9.72
C GLN A 89 5.28 7.36 -10.87
N TRP A 90 4.94 6.30 -11.61
CA TRP A 90 3.96 6.41 -12.70
C TRP A 90 2.60 6.89 -12.22
N MET A 91 2.07 6.35 -11.12
CA MET A 91 0.80 6.80 -10.55
C MET A 91 0.82 8.29 -10.21
N ASN A 92 1.88 8.77 -9.56
CA ASN A 92 2.02 10.19 -9.22
C ASN A 92 2.05 11.06 -10.48
N THR A 93 2.80 10.64 -11.52
CA THR A 93 2.84 11.35 -12.80
C THR A 93 1.46 11.41 -13.46
N TYR A 94 0.68 10.33 -13.41
CA TYR A 94 -0.69 10.34 -13.94
C TYR A 94 -1.63 11.26 -13.14
N GLU A 95 -1.51 11.29 -11.81
CA GLU A 95 -2.28 12.19 -10.95
C GLU A 95 -1.94 13.67 -11.23
N GLU A 96 -0.66 13.99 -11.41
CA GLU A 96 -0.18 15.33 -11.79
C GLU A 96 -0.70 15.75 -13.17
N LEU A 97 -0.60 14.85 -14.16
CA LEU A 97 -1.09 15.09 -15.51
C LEU A 97 -2.60 15.34 -15.52
N TYR A 98 -3.37 14.53 -14.78
CA TYR A 98 -4.81 14.69 -14.63
C TYR A 98 -5.16 16.05 -13.99
N SER A 99 -4.47 16.39 -12.91
CA SER A 99 -4.68 17.66 -12.19
C SER A 99 -4.36 18.87 -13.08
N SER A 100 -3.28 18.79 -13.87
CA SER A 100 -2.92 19.83 -14.84
C SER A 100 -3.97 19.97 -15.96
N SER A 101 -4.42 18.85 -16.52
CA SER A 101 -5.48 18.82 -17.54
C SER A 101 -6.80 19.41 -17.03
N MET A 102 -7.22 19.05 -15.82
CA MET A 102 -8.40 19.63 -15.18
C MET A 102 -8.24 21.12 -14.94
N GLY A 103 -7.07 21.57 -14.48
CA GLY A 103 -6.77 22.98 -14.32
C GLY A 103 -6.86 23.78 -15.63
N TYR A 104 -6.39 23.21 -16.74
CA TYR A 104 -6.55 23.80 -18.07
C TYR A 104 -8.02 23.88 -18.49
N ALA A 105 -8.78 22.80 -18.32
CA ALA A 105 -10.21 22.75 -18.66
C ALA A 105 -11.02 23.80 -17.89
N ILE A 106 -10.75 23.98 -16.59
CA ILE A 106 -11.41 24.99 -15.76
C ILE A 106 -11.10 26.40 -16.28
N ARG A 107 -9.82 26.71 -16.58
CA ARG A 107 -9.45 28.02 -17.16
C ARG A 107 -10.17 28.28 -18.48
N GLN A 108 -10.20 27.30 -19.38
CA GLN A 108 -10.91 27.42 -20.65
C GLN A 108 -12.42 27.66 -20.47
N TYR A 109 -13.03 27.08 -19.42
CA TYR A 109 -14.44 27.33 -19.11
C TYR A 109 -14.69 28.73 -18.53
N LEU A 110 -13.79 29.24 -17.69
CA LEU A 110 -13.94 30.54 -17.03
C LEU A 110 -13.61 31.74 -17.93
N TYR A 111 -12.73 31.56 -18.92
CA TYR A 111 -12.33 32.61 -19.87
C TYR A 111 -13.03 32.53 -21.23
N LYS A 112 -14.08 31.71 -21.33
CA LYS A 112 -15.08 31.75 -22.39
C LYS A 112 -16.22 32.67 -21.99
#